data_AF-X0TBV3-F1
#
_entry.id   AF-X0TBV3-F1
#
_cell.length_a   1.000
_cell.length_b   1.000
_cell.length_c   1.000
_cell.angle_alpha   90.00
_cell.angle_beta   90.00
_cell.angle_gamma   90.00
#
_symmetry.space_group_name_H-M   'P 1'
#
loop_
_entity.id
_entity.type
_entity.pdbx_description
1 polymer ?
#
loop_
_entity_poly.entity_id
_entity_poly.type
_entity_poly.pdbx_seq_one_letter_code
_entity_poly.pdbx_strand_id
1 'polypeptide(L)'
;TQVTIGEKFTAGFGIDSQVQVAHELEDKKTRIQGGNRIDTYHYRIALSNYKNTAVELRLLDRLPYTDNTSIKIELGNTEPQLSTDSEYLRRSRKKGILRWDLKLAPNTVDRNTTVVKYSYTMEYDRNMQIQPRSGRQ
;
A
#
# COMPACT_ATOMS: atom_id res chain seq x y z
N THR A 1 -1.07 -8.71 -0.66
CA THR A 1 0.15 -9.44 -1.07
C THR A 1 1.30 -8.86 -0.27
N GLN A 2 2.16 -9.69 0.31
CA GLN A 2 3.33 -9.18 1.04
C GLN A 2 4.46 -9.02 0.02
N VAL A 3 5.01 -7.82 -0.08
CA VAL A 3 6.11 -7.48 -0.98
C VAL A 3 7.32 -7.20 -0.10
N THR A 4 8.43 -7.90 -0.35
CA THR A 4 9.69 -7.68 0.37
C THR A 4 10.32 -6.36 -0.10
N ILE A 5 11.24 -5.77 0.68
CA ILE A 5 11.91 -4.51 0.30
C ILE A 5 12.60 -4.69 -1.06
N GLY A 6 12.30 -3.81 -2.02
CA GLY A 6 12.82 -3.87 -3.39
C GLY A 6 12.22 -4.96 -4.29
N GLU A 7 11.26 -5.74 -3.79
CA GLU A 7 10.48 -6.67 -4.61
C GLU A 7 9.35 -5.90 -5.30
N LYS A 8 9.05 -6.26 -6.55
CA LYS A 8 7.99 -5.62 -7.35
C LYS A 8 6.95 -6.66 -7.72
N PHE A 9 5.70 -6.44 -7.30
CA PHE A 9 4.58 -7.26 -7.74
C PHE A 9 3.84 -6.58 -8.88
N THR A 10 3.72 -7.26 -10.03
CA THR A 10 2.97 -6.74 -11.19
C THR A 10 1.66 -7.50 -11.35
N ALA A 11 0.54 -6.77 -11.48
CA ALA A 11 -0.77 -7.32 -11.80
C ALA A 11 -1.38 -6.64 -13.03
N GLY A 12 -2.06 -7.42 -13.87
CA GLY A 12 -2.98 -6.92 -14.88
C GLY A 12 -4.41 -6.94 -14.33
N PHE A 13 -5.17 -5.87 -14.55
CA PHE A 13 -6.57 -5.81 -14.09
C PHE A 13 -7.51 -6.57 -15.04
N GLY A 14 -7.61 -7.90 -14.88
CA GLY A 14 -8.63 -8.72 -15.54
C GLY A 14 -8.41 -8.90 -17.06
N ILE A 15 -9.49 -8.87 -17.85
CA ILE A 15 -9.50 -9.10 -19.32
C ILE A 15 -8.76 -8.02 -20.13
N ASP A 16 -8.26 -6.97 -19.48
CA ASP A 16 -7.61 -5.84 -20.12
C ASP A 16 -6.13 -5.76 -19.74
N SER A 17 -5.30 -6.49 -20.50
CA SER A 17 -3.85 -6.54 -20.29
C SER A 17 -3.13 -5.20 -20.54
N GLN A 18 -3.85 -4.18 -21.03
CA GLN A 18 -3.29 -2.86 -21.36
C GLN A 18 -3.26 -1.91 -20.16
N VAL A 19 -3.79 -2.30 -19.00
CA VAL A 19 -3.55 -1.57 -17.75
C VAL A 19 -2.73 -2.46 -16.82
N GLN A 20 -1.53 -1.99 -16.49
CA GLN A 20 -0.61 -2.71 -15.61
C GLN A 20 -0.39 -1.94 -14.32
N VAL A 21 -0.25 -2.66 -13.22
CA VAL A 21 0.08 -2.10 -11.92
C VAL A 21 1.31 -2.78 -11.37
N ALA A 22 2.23 -1.98 -10.86
CA ALA A 22 3.37 -2.41 -10.09
C ALA A 22 3.29 -1.89 -8.66
N HIS A 23 3.34 -2.80 -7.69
CA HIS A 23 3.35 -2.48 -6.25
C HIS A 23 4.71 -2.84 -5.65
N GLU A 24 5.32 -1.87 -4.97
CA GLU A 24 6.67 -1.98 -4.45
C GLU A 24 6.76 -1.38 -3.04
N LEU A 25 7.46 -2.09 -2.14
CA LEU A 25 7.94 -1.53 -0.89
C LEU A 25 9.25 -0.78 -1.16
N GLU A 26 9.15 0.55 -1.32
CA GLU A 26 10.30 1.42 -1.62
C GLU A 26 11.28 1.48 -0.44
N ASP A 27 10.76 1.58 0.77
CA ASP A 27 11.60 1.75 1.96
C ASP A 27 10.90 1.24 3.23
N LYS A 28 11.72 0.77 4.17
CA LYS A 28 11.30 0.43 5.53
C LYS A 28 12.28 1.04 6.52
N LYS A 29 11.79 1.96 7.35
CA LYS A 29 12.57 2.56 8.44
C LYS A 29 12.15 1.98 9.77
N THR A 30 13.12 1.67 10.63
CA THR A 30 12.87 1.20 11.99
C THR A 30 13.45 2.21 12.97
N ARG A 31 12.68 2.57 14.00
CA ARG A 31 13.16 3.40 15.11
C ARG A 31 12.63 2.89 16.45
N ILE A 32 13.33 3.21 17.53
CA ILE A 32 12.85 2.98 18.89
C ILE A 32 12.40 4.31 19.48
N GLN A 33 11.18 4.38 20.02
CA GLN A 33 10.67 5.56 20.71
C GLN A 33 10.04 5.14 22.03
N GLY A 34 10.59 5.63 23.13
CA GLY A 34 10.11 5.24 24.46
C GLY A 34 10.05 3.72 24.60
N GLY A 35 11.09 3.01 24.14
CA GLY A 35 11.20 1.55 24.14
C GLY A 35 10.32 0.80 23.14
N ASN A 36 9.27 1.40 22.57
CA ASN A 36 8.46 0.77 21.52
C ASN A 36 9.25 0.74 20.22
N ARG A 37 9.12 -0.34 19.44
CA ARG A 37 9.65 -0.40 18.08
C ARG A 37 8.62 0.17 17.12
N ILE A 38 9.03 1.10 16.27
CA ILE A 38 8.18 1.68 15.23
C ILE A 38 8.80 1.37 13.87
N ASP A 39 8.09 0.58 13.07
CA ASP A 39 8.42 0.32 11.68
C ASP A 39 7.57 1.24 10.78
N THR A 40 8.19 2.06 9.95
CA THR A 40 7.53 2.87 8.94
C THR A 40 7.75 2.25 7.56
N TYR A 41 6.67 1.92 6.87
CA TYR A 41 6.68 1.35 5.53
C TYR A 41 6.31 2.43 4.51
N HIS A 42 7.09 2.53 3.43
CA HIS A 42 6.83 3.43 2.31
C HIS A 42 6.58 2.60 1.05
N TYR A 43 5.38 2.72 0.50
CA TYR A 43 4.96 2.00 -0.69
C TYR A 43 4.82 2.92 -1.89
N ARG A 44 5.15 2.38 -3.06
CA ARG A 44 4.89 2.98 -4.36
C ARG A 44 4.08 2.03 -5.23
N ILE A 45 3.04 2.56 -5.84
CA ILE A 45 2.23 1.91 -6.85
C ILE A 45 2.39 2.69 -8.15
N ALA A 46 2.96 2.06 -9.17
CA ALA A 46 3.02 2.62 -10.52
C ALA A 46 1.96 1.99 -11.40
N LEU A 47 1.18 2.83 -12.07
CA LEU A 47 0.09 2.42 -12.95
C LEU A 47 0.40 2.83 -14.38
N SER A 48 0.38 1.84 -15.27
CA SER A 48 0.65 2.02 -16.69
C SER A 48 -0.63 1.85 -17.50
N ASN A 49 -0.88 2.78 -18.42
CA ASN A 49 -1.96 2.66 -19.40
C ASN A 49 -1.37 2.60 -20.82
N TYR A 50 -1.41 1.41 -21.41
CA TYR A 50 -0.94 1.14 -22.78
C TYR A 50 -2.02 1.44 -23.84
N LYS A 51 -3.20 1.92 -23.45
CA LYS A 51 -4.24 2.33 -24.40
C LYS A 51 -3.95 3.71 -24.96
N ASN A 52 -4.48 3.94 -26.15
CA ASN A 52 -4.58 5.27 -26.75
C ASN A 52 -5.77 6.09 -26.22
N THR A 53 -6.52 5.57 -25.24
CA THR A 53 -7.63 6.26 -24.56
C THR A 53 -7.38 6.38 -23.06
N ALA A 54 -8.01 7.38 -22.43
CA ALA A 54 -7.97 7.52 -20.98
C ALA A 54 -8.75 6.40 -20.30
N VAL A 55 -8.35 6.03 -19.09
CA VAL A 55 -8.99 4.98 -18.28
C VAL A 55 -9.35 5.56 -16.91
N GLU A 56 -10.62 5.45 -16.53
CA GLU A 56 -11.07 5.69 -15.15
C GLU A 56 -10.80 4.42 -14.34
N LEU A 57 -10.06 4.54 -13.25
CA LEU A 57 -9.57 3.41 -12.47
C LEU A 57 -9.83 3.63 -10.98
N ARG A 58 -10.40 2.62 -10.33
CA ARG A 58 -10.47 2.54 -8.87
C ARG A 58 -9.37 1.63 -8.35
N LEU A 59 -8.36 2.21 -7.73
CA LEU A 59 -7.28 1.48 -7.08
C LEU A 59 -7.66 1.18 -5.64
N LEU A 60 -7.55 -0.08 -5.24
CA LEU A 60 -7.76 -0.52 -3.86
C LEU A 60 -6.49 -1.18 -3.32
N ASP A 61 -6.10 -0.78 -2.12
CA ASP A 61 -5.08 -1.45 -1.32
C ASP A 61 -5.56 -1.53 0.14
N ARG A 62 -4.75 -2.06 1.05
CA ARG A 62 -5.11 -2.21 2.45
C ARG A 62 -3.92 -2.01 3.38
N LEU A 63 -4.21 -1.42 4.53
CA LEU A 63 -3.37 -1.54 5.70
C LEU A 63 -3.36 -3.00 6.18
N PRO A 64 -2.25 -3.45 6.80
CA PRO A 64 -2.24 -4.73 7.50
C PRO A 64 -3.34 -4.77 8.58
N TYR A 65 -3.86 -5.96 8.83
CA TYR A 65 -4.86 -6.20 9.86
C TYR A 65 -4.30 -7.15 10.90
N THR A 66 -4.56 -6.88 12.17
CA THR A 66 -4.17 -7.73 13.30
C THR A 66 -5.19 -7.59 14.41
N ASP A 67 -5.53 -8.70 15.07
CA ASP A 67 -6.33 -8.71 16.30
C ASP A 67 -5.46 -8.46 17.56
N ASN A 68 -4.13 -8.37 17.39
CA ASN A 68 -3.20 -8.10 18.49
C ASN A 68 -3.19 -6.61 18.85
N THR A 69 -3.78 -6.28 20.00
CA THR A 69 -3.88 -4.90 20.52
C THR A 69 -2.54 -4.28 20.91
N SER A 70 -1.46 -5.07 21.04
CA SER A 70 -0.10 -4.57 21.28
C SER A 70 0.59 -4.03 20.01
N ILE A 71 -0.09 -4.14 18.85
CA ILE A 71 0.38 -3.58 17.58
C ILE A 71 -0.57 -2.47 17.16
N LYS A 72 -0.05 -1.25 17.10
CA LYS A 72 -0.79 -0.08 16.59
C LYS A 72 -0.40 0.18 15.14
N ILE A 73 -1.40 0.30 14.27
CA ILE A 73 -1.20 0.55 12.83
C ILE A 73 -1.82 1.90 12.47
N GLU A 74 -1.03 2.81 11.92
CA GLU A 74 -1.51 4.14 11.51
C GLU A 74 -1.14 4.45 10.07
N LEU A 75 -2.10 4.96 9.30
CA LEU A 75 -1.83 5.48 7.97
C LEU A 75 -1.00 6.77 8.09
N GLY A 76 0.07 6.85 7.32
CA GLY A 76 0.86 8.06 7.14
C GLY A 76 0.36 8.90 5.96
N ASN A 77 1.30 9.44 5.19
CA ASN A 77 0.98 10.27 4.03
C ASN A 77 0.46 9.41 2.88
N THR A 78 -0.42 9.99 2.06
CA THR A 78 -0.86 9.42 0.77
C THR A 78 -0.78 10.49 -0.29
N GLU A 79 -0.20 10.16 -1.44
CA GLU A 79 -0.12 11.03 -2.60
C GLU A 79 -0.41 10.22 -3.87
N PRO A 80 -1.49 10.50 -4.62
CA PRO A 80 -2.53 11.46 -4.33
C PRO A 80 -3.35 11.10 -3.06
N GLN A 81 -4.21 12.04 -2.65
CA GLN A 81 -5.11 11.82 -1.52
C GLN A 81 -6.11 10.70 -1.79
N LEU A 82 -6.52 10.01 -0.72
CA LEU A 82 -7.55 8.98 -0.79
C LEU A 82 -8.88 9.55 -1.31
N SER A 83 -9.69 8.67 -1.88
CA SER A 83 -11.05 8.98 -2.33
C SER A 83 -11.90 9.61 -1.23
N THR A 84 -12.70 10.60 -1.60
CA THR A 84 -13.65 11.29 -0.72
C THR A 84 -15.07 10.71 -0.81
N ASP A 85 -15.25 9.60 -1.53
CA ASP A 85 -16.52 8.89 -1.66
C ASP A 85 -17.14 8.53 -0.30
N SER A 86 -18.39 8.93 -0.08
CA SER A 86 -19.04 8.89 1.24
C SER A 86 -19.28 7.48 1.77
N GLU A 87 -19.64 6.53 0.90
CA GLU A 87 -19.83 5.13 1.28
C GLU A 87 -18.50 4.45 1.61
N TYR A 88 -17.45 4.75 0.82
CA TYR A 88 -16.09 4.31 1.12
C TYR A 88 -15.64 4.79 2.50
N LEU A 89 -15.79 6.09 2.80
CA LEU A 89 -15.39 6.67 4.08
C LEU A 89 -16.14 6.06 5.27
N ARG A 90 -17.44 5.78 5.11
CA ARG A 90 -18.28 5.21 6.18
C ARG A 90 -18.01 3.72 6.41
N ARG A 91 -17.63 2.97 5.38
CA ARG A 91 -17.48 1.51 5.42
C ARG A 91 -16.03 1.07 5.27
N SER A 92 -15.54 0.99 4.04
CA SER A 92 -14.28 0.31 3.73
C SER A 92 -13.06 1.01 4.36
N ARG A 93 -13.06 2.34 4.44
CA ARG A 93 -11.97 3.09 5.07
C ARG A 93 -11.76 2.70 6.53
N LYS A 94 -12.85 2.48 7.28
CA LYS A 94 -12.81 2.03 8.68
C LYS A 94 -12.24 0.63 8.85
N LYS A 95 -12.25 -0.18 7.79
CA LYS A 95 -11.67 -1.53 7.74
C LYS A 95 -10.21 -1.53 7.22
N GLY A 96 -9.57 -0.36 7.16
CA GLY A 96 -8.20 -0.22 6.69
C GLY A 96 -8.03 -0.33 5.17
N ILE A 97 -9.12 -0.30 4.39
CA ILE A 97 -9.04 -0.24 2.93
C ILE A 97 -8.65 1.17 2.51
N LEU A 98 -7.69 1.25 1.61
CA LEU A 98 -7.25 2.47 0.94
C LEU A 98 -7.83 2.47 -0.47
N ARG A 99 -8.53 3.54 -0.84
CA ARG A 99 -9.10 3.72 -2.18
C ARG A 99 -8.60 5.01 -2.79
N TRP A 100 -8.19 4.93 -4.05
CA TRP A 100 -7.99 6.07 -4.92
C TRP A 100 -8.89 5.94 -6.15
N ASP A 101 -9.50 7.05 -6.55
CA ASP A 101 -10.21 7.15 -7.82
C ASP A 101 -9.32 7.98 -8.75
N LEU A 102 -8.79 7.33 -9.80
CA LEU A 102 -7.74 7.85 -10.65
C LEU A 102 -8.21 7.90 -12.10
N LYS A 103 -7.72 8.88 -12.84
CA LYS A 103 -7.85 8.94 -14.29
C LYS A 103 -6.47 8.78 -14.93
N LEU A 104 -6.23 7.63 -15.53
CA LEU A 104 -4.99 7.37 -16.25
C LEU A 104 -5.09 7.97 -17.65
N ALA A 105 -4.17 8.87 -17.99
CA ALA A 105 -4.07 9.38 -19.35
C ALA A 105 -3.67 8.25 -20.33
N PRO A 106 -3.96 8.40 -21.63
CA PRO A 106 -3.45 7.48 -22.66
C PRO A 106 -1.92 7.37 -22.63
N ASN A 107 -1.39 6.20 -22.97
CA ASN A 107 0.04 5.97 -23.18
C ASN A 107 0.94 6.41 -21.99
N THR A 108 0.45 6.32 -20.76
CA THR A 108 1.25 6.58 -19.55
C THR A 108 2.04 5.33 -19.19
N VAL A 109 3.22 5.18 -19.80
CA VAL A 109 4.10 4.01 -19.63
C VAL A 109 5.50 4.42 -19.16
N ASP A 110 6.27 3.44 -18.67
CA ASP A 110 7.66 3.61 -18.24
C ASP A 110 7.90 4.81 -17.29
N ARG A 111 8.54 5.87 -17.78
CA ARG A 111 8.84 7.08 -16.98
C ARG A 111 7.62 7.97 -16.73
N ASN A 112 6.55 7.78 -17.50
CA ASN A 112 5.34 8.59 -17.48
C ASN A 112 4.16 7.90 -16.78
N THR A 113 4.41 6.79 -16.06
CA THR A 113 3.36 6.10 -15.30
C THR A 113 2.76 7.01 -14.24
N THR A 114 1.45 6.89 -14.01
CA THR A 114 0.83 7.51 -12.84
C THR A 114 1.35 6.82 -11.58
N VAL A 115 1.74 7.61 -10.58
CA VAL A 115 2.31 7.09 -9.33
C VAL A 115 1.38 7.41 -8.16
N VAL A 116 1.12 6.40 -7.34
CA VAL A 116 0.53 6.55 -6.01
C VAL A 116 1.59 6.14 -4.99
N LYS A 117 1.84 7.01 -4.01
CA LYS A 117 2.69 6.71 -2.86
C LYS A 117 1.84 6.76 -1.60
N TYR A 118 2.11 5.83 -0.69
CA TYR A 118 1.56 5.92 0.66
C TYR A 118 2.52 5.35 1.68
N SER A 119 2.35 5.75 2.94
CA SER A 119 3.08 5.15 4.05
C SER A 119 2.15 4.73 5.18
N TYR A 120 2.62 3.83 6.02
CA TYR A 120 1.99 3.53 7.30
C TYR A 120 3.04 3.12 8.33
N THR A 121 2.68 3.25 9.60
CA THR A 121 3.49 2.80 10.73
C THR A 121 2.90 1.53 11.34
N MET A 122 3.78 0.67 11.85
CA MET A 122 3.46 -0.39 12.78
C MET A 122 4.28 -0.17 14.05
N GLU A 123 3.62 0.20 15.13
CA GLU A 123 4.22 0.37 16.45
C GLU A 123 3.95 -0.88 17.28
N TYR A 124 5.03 -1.47 17.81
CA TYR A 124 5.02 -2.66 18.65
C TYR A 124 5.36 -2.25 20.08
N ASP A 125 4.49 -2.59 21.02
CA ASP A 125 4.74 -2.40 22.44
C ASP A 125 5.95 -3.22 22.92
N ARG A 126 6.71 -2.68 23.87
CA ARG A 126 7.89 -3.29 24.52
C ARG A 126 7.65 -4.70 25.04
N ASN A 127 6.42 -5.00 25.45
CA ASN A 127 6.06 -6.30 26.02
C ASN A 127 5.91 -7.40 24.97
N MET A 128 6.02 -7.10 23.67
CA MET A 128 6.14 -8.13 22.65
C MET A 128 7.52 -8.78 22.71
N GLN A 129 7.62 -9.95 23.37
CA GLN A 129 8.71 -10.89 23.10
C GLN A 129 8.60 -11.32 21.63
N ILE A 130 9.49 -10.79 20.79
CA ILE A 130 9.68 -11.31 19.43
C ILE A 130 10.37 -12.65 19.59
N GLN A 131 9.60 -13.74 19.71
CA GLN A 131 10.18 -15.06 19.52
C GLN A 131 10.48 -15.23 18.03
N PRO A 132 11.75 -15.44 17.64
CA PRO A 132 12.04 -15.89 16.30
C PRO A 132 11.32 -17.24 16.12
N ARG A 133 10.49 -17.37 15.08
CA ARG A 133 10.02 -18.69 14.67
C ARG A 133 11.25 -19.48 14.24
N SER A 134 11.79 -20.31 15.14
CA SER A 134 12.74 -21.35 14.76
C SER A 134 12.03 -22.30 13.81
N GLY A 135 12.50 -22.35 12.56
CA GLY A 135 12.08 -23.36 11.61
C GLY A 135 12.41 -24.75 12.17
N ARG A 136 11.42 -25.64 12.16
CA ARG A 136 11.64 -27.07 12.38
C ARG A 136 12.40 -27.62 11.18
N GLN A 137 13.48 -28.35 11.45
CA GLN A 137 13.98 -29.41 10.57
C GLN A 137 12.99 -30.57 10.57
#